data_AF-A0A251PJY4-F1
#
_entry.id   AF-A0A251PJY4-F1
#
_cell.length_a   1.000
_cell.length_b   1.000
_cell.length_c   1.000
_cell.angle_alpha   90.00
_cell.angle_beta   90.00
_cell.angle_gamma   90.00
#
_symmetry.space_group_name_H-M   'P 1'
#
loop_
_entity.id
_entity.type
_entity.pdbx_description
1 polymer ?
#
loop_
_entity_poly.entity_id
_entity_poly.type
_entity_poly.pdbx_seq_one_letter_code
_entity_poly.pdbx_strand_id
1 'polypeptide(L)'
;MEAFSFERKIKHYSNYQRILLVGEGDFSFSVCLARAFGLAVNMVATSLDSRESLMLKYSKALSNVKELEARGCIVLHEVDVHSMSQHPFLIRLRFDRIIYNFPHAGYLLGPFSSERNRFQIWFHQDLIRGFLKNARELLTAIGEIHVTHKTTFPFSEWKIVELAHEVGLYLVDEEPFSLWDYPGYENKRGDGMCDQTFPVGMCSTFKFAKLFHHSSPSCFHLGITASGPWSGYSGINGPHMERPFCI
;
A
#
# COMPACT_ATOMS: atom_id res chain seq x y z
N MET A 1 21.72 7.35 -27.02
CA MET A 1 20.48 7.85 -27.65
C MET A 1 19.36 7.46 -26.71
N GLU A 2 18.97 8.35 -25.80
CA GLU A 2 17.82 8.10 -24.92
C GLU A 2 16.58 8.11 -25.80
N ALA A 3 15.99 6.94 -26.01
CA ALA A 3 14.70 6.86 -26.66
C ALA A 3 13.67 7.49 -25.71
N PHE A 4 13.17 8.67 -26.06
CA PHE A 4 11.99 9.25 -25.42
C PHE A 4 10.82 8.27 -25.62
N SER A 5 10.59 7.42 -24.61
CA SER A 5 9.46 6.52 -24.57
C SER A 5 8.21 7.34 -24.29
N PHE A 6 7.20 7.28 -25.15
CA PHE A 6 5.89 7.88 -24.90
C PHE A 6 5.21 7.26 -23.66
N GLU A 7 4.42 8.06 -22.96
CA GLU A 7 3.64 7.58 -21.82
C GLU A 7 2.59 6.56 -22.29
N ARG A 8 2.60 5.38 -21.67
CA ARG A 8 1.61 4.33 -21.88
C ARG A 8 0.94 4.07 -20.55
N LYS A 9 -0.39 3.99 -20.56
CA LYS A 9 -1.21 3.85 -19.36
C LYS A 9 -2.16 2.68 -19.45
N ILE A 10 -2.44 2.11 -18.28
CA ILE A 10 -3.59 1.24 -18.04
C ILE A 10 -4.18 1.66 -16.70
N LYS A 11 -5.44 2.13 -16.74
CA LYS A 11 -6.11 2.74 -15.57
C LYS A 11 -5.21 3.83 -14.95
N HIS A 12 -4.93 3.73 -13.65
CA HIS A 12 -4.11 4.66 -12.87
C HIS A 12 -2.61 4.32 -12.86
N TYR A 13 -2.15 3.36 -13.67
CA TYR A 13 -0.74 2.99 -13.79
C TYR A 13 -0.14 3.43 -15.12
N SER A 14 1.12 3.84 -15.10
CA SER A 14 1.88 4.25 -16.29
C SER A 14 3.31 3.71 -16.29
N ASN A 15 3.91 3.65 -17.48
CA ASN A 15 5.32 3.28 -17.68
C ASN A 15 6.33 4.34 -17.18
N TYR A 16 5.88 5.46 -16.64
CA TYR A 16 6.73 6.49 -16.01
C TYR A 16 6.85 6.33 -14.50
N GLN A 17 5.96 5.56 -13.87
CA GLN A 17 5.98 5.32 -12.43
C GLN A 17 6.93 4.17 -12.11
N ARG A 18 7.70 4.24 -11.01
CA ARG A 18 8.35 3.05 -10.45
C ARG A 18 7.33 2.24 -9.66
N ILE A 19 7.12 0.98 -10.05
CA ILE A 19 6.05 0.14 -9.52
C ILE A 19 6.62 -1.07 -8.79
N LEU A 20 6.17 -1.28 -7.55
CA LEU A 20 6.38 -2.53 -6.81
C LEU A 20 5.05 -3.29 -6.76
N LEU A 21 5.04 -4.53 -7.26
CA LEU A 21 3.91 -5.45 -7.16
C LEU A 21 4.23 -6.49 -6.09
N VAL A 22 3.37 -6.59 -5.09
CA VAL A 22 3.63 -7.37 -3.88
C VAL A 22 2.68 -8.54 -3.79
N GLY A 23 3.21 -9.71 -3.41
CA GLY A 23 2.41 -10.91 -3.16
C GLY A 23 1.75 -11.46 -4.42
N GLU A 24 2.42 -11.35 -5.57
CA GLU A 24 1.96 -11.92 -6.82
C GLU A 24 1.83 -13.44 -6.68
N GLY A 25 0.67 -13.97 -7.05
CA GLY A 25 0.45 -15.40 -7.24
C GLY A 25 1.10 -15.85 -8.54
N ASP A 26 0.31 -16.08 -9.58
CA ASP A 26 0.85 -16.49 -10.89
C ASP A 26 1.52 -15.38 -11.71
N PHE A 27 1.69 -14.16 -11.16
CA PHE A 27 2.26 -12.98 -11.83
C PHE A 27 1.46 -12.43 -13.04
N SER A 28 0.22 -12.91 -13.26
CA SER A 28 -0.58 -12.47 -14.40
C SER A 28 -0.95 -10.98 -14.37
N PHE A 29 -1.11 -10.39 -13.18
CA PHE A 29 -1.36 -8.95 -13.05
C PHE A 29 -0.13 -8.13 -13.47
N SER A 30 1.06 -8.49 -12.97
CA SER A 30 2.32 -7.89 -13.42
C SER A 30 2.50 -8.00 -14.94
N VAL A 31 2.22 -9.17 -15.52
CA VAL A 31 2.30 -9.36 -16.99
C VAL A 31 1.32 -8.45 -17.73
N CYS A 32 0.10 -8.27 -17.21
CA CYS A 32 -0.89 -7.36 -17.78
C CYS A 32 -0.34 -5.92 -17.88
N LEU A 33 0.22 -5.39 -16.78
CA LEU A 33 0.83 -4.05 -16.79
C LEU A 33 2.03 -3.99 -17.75
N ALA A 34 2.92 -4.98 -17.69
CA ALA A 34 4.10 -5.05 -18.55
C ALA A 34 3.76 -5.07 -20.04
N ARG A 35 2.67 -5.76 -20.42
CA ARG A 35 2.15 -5.78 -21.80
C ARG A 35 1.58 -4.42 -22.20
N ALA A 36 0.82 -3.77 -21.34
CA ALA A 36 0.26 -2.43 -21.61
C ALA A 36 1.37 -1.37 -21.77
N PHE A 37 2.45 -1.48 -21.00
CA PHE A 37 3.61 -0.60 -21.08
C PHE A 37 4.55 -0.97 -22.23
N GLY A 38 4.54 -2.23 -22.66
CA GLY A 38 5.46 -2.81 -23.65
C GLY A 38 6.77 -3.28 -23.03
N LEU A 39 7.40 -2.45 -22.19
CA LEU A 39 8.55 -2.80 -21.35
C LEU A 39 8.19 -2.61 -19.87
N ALA A 40 8.93 -3.31 -19.00
CA ALA A 40 8.70 -3.34 -17.55
C ALA A 40 9.96 -3.00 -16.73
N VAL A 41 10.88 -2.22 -17.31
CA VAL A 41 12.17 -1.84 -16.70
C VAL A 41 12.05 -1.03 -15.39
N ASN A 42 10.87 -0.46 -15.16
CA ASN A 42 10.48 0.32 -13.99
C ASN A 42 9.66 -0.49 -12.97
N MET A 43 9.51 -1.81 -13.19
CA MET A 43 8.69 -2.69 -12.36
C MET A 43 9.57 -3.67 -11.57
N VAL A 44 9.17 -3.88 -10.31
CA VAL A 44 9.64 -4.99 -9.47
C VAL A 44 8.42 -5.78 -9.04
N ALA A 45 8.37 -7.07 -9.35
CA ALA A 45 7.27 -7.96 -8.96
C ALA A 45 7.77 -8.98 -7.95
N THR A 46 7.01 -9.20 -6.87
CA THR A 46 7.44 -10.05 -5.76
C THR A 46 6.41 -11.11 -5.39
N SER A 47 6.88 -12.30 -5.02
CA SER A 47 6.06 -13.35 -4.40
C SER A 47 6.55 -13.68 -2.98
N LEU A 48 5.64 -14.17 -2.14
CA LEU A 48 6.00 -14.78 -0.85
C LEU A 48 6.62 -16.18 -1.05
N ASP A 49 6.08 -16.94 -2.01
CA ASP A 49 6.61 -18.26 -2.34
C ASP A 49 8.00 -18.19 -2.96
N SER A 50 8.82 -19.23 -2.69
CA SER A 50 10.04 -19.50 -3.44
C SER A 50 9.71 -19.77 -4.91
N ARG A 51 10.72 -19.61 -5.79
CA ARG A 51 10.54 -19.88 -7.24
C ARG A 51 10.00 -21.29 -7.47
N GLU A 52 10.53 -22.30 -6.78
CA GLU A 52 10.14 -23.70 -6.91
C GLU A 52 8.70 -23.94 -6.45
N SER A 53 8.34 -23.46 -5.25
CA SER A 53 6.98 -23.56 -4.69
C SER A 53 5.97 -22.93 -5.64
N LEU A 54 6.30 -21.73 -6.15
CA LEU A 54 5.46 -20.99 -7.07
C LEU A 54 5.17 -21.78 -8.36
N MET A 55 6.17 -22.42 -8.95
CA MET A 55 5.98 -23.21 -10.18
C MET A 55 5.14 -24.48 -9.96
N LEU A 56 5.13 -25.02 -8.74
CA LEU A 56 4.27 -26.15 -8.40
C LEU A 56 2.82 -25.70 -8.13
N LYS A 57 2.65 -24.51 -7.55
CA LYS A 57 1.34 -23.98 -7.15
C LYS A 57 0.52 -23.41 -8.32
N TYR A 58 1.17 -22.81 -9.32
CA TYR A 58 0.49 -22.10 -10.40
C TYR A 58 1.04 -22.52 -11.76
N SER A 59 0.19 -23.11 -12.61
CA SER A 59 0.59 -23.64 -13.91
C SER A 59 1.19 -22.59 -14.85
N LYS A 60 0.77 -21.32 -14.73
CA LYS A 60 1.22 -20.20 -15.58
C LYS A 60 2.37 -19.38 -14.99
N ALA A 61 2.78 -19.61 -13.74
CA ALA A 61 3.81 -18.79 -13.10
C ALA A 61 5.12 -18.79 -13.90
N LEU A 62 5.55 -19.93 -14.44
CA LEU A 62 6.82 -20.02 -15.15
C LEU A 62 6.82 -19.17 -16.42
N SER A 63 5.76 -19.26 -17.21
CA SER A 63 5.63 -18.46 -18.44
C SER A 63 5.51 -16.97 -18.12
N ASN A 64 4.76 -16.61 -17.08
CA ASN A 64 4.55 -15.21 -16.70
C ASN A 64 5.85 -14.58 -16.18
N VAL A 65 6.60 -15.28 -15.31
CA VAL A 65 7.91 -14.83 -14.83
C VAL A 65 8.90 -14.65 -15.98
N LYS A 66 8.99 -15.61 -16.91
CA LYS A 66 9.86 -15.50 -18.09
C LYS A 66 9.50 -14.31 -18.96
N GLU A 67 8.21 -14.04 -19.18
CA GLU A 67 7.79 -12.88 -19.95
C GLU A 67 8.15 -11.57 -19.24
N LEU A 68 7.96 -11.49 -17.92
CA LEU A 68 8.34 -10.34 -17.12
C LEU A 68 9.84 -10.05 -17.21
N GLU A 69 10.68 -11.07 -16.98
CA GLU A 69 12.13 -10.98 -17.09
C GLU A 69 12.55 -10.54 -18.50
N ALA A 70 11.93 -11.09 -19.55
CA ALA A 70 12.19 -10.71 -20.95
C ALA A 70 11.79 -9.27 -21.29
N ARG A 71 10.81 -8.70 -20.57
CA ARG A 71 10.40 -7.29 -20.68
C ARG A 71 11.22 -6.35 -19.79
N GLY A 72 12.18 -6.87 -19.03
CA GLY A 72 13.06 -6.11 -18.14
C GLY A 72 12.53 -5.89 -16.73
N CYS A 73 11.43 -6.55 -16.34
CA CYS A 73 10.96 -6.54 -14.96
C CYS A 73 11.93 -7.30 -14.06
N ILE A 74 12.16 -6.79 -12.86
CA ILE A 74 12.86 -7.53 -11.82
C ILE A 74 11.82 -8.39 -11.09
N VAL A 75 12.10 -9.69 -10.94
CA VAL A 75 11.25 -10.62 -10.20
C VAL A 75 12.00 -11.08 -8.95
N LEU A 76 11.41 -10.90 -7.79
CA LEU A 76 11.94 -11.33 -6.49
C LEU A 76 11.01 -12.36 -5.86
N HIS A 77 11.58 -13.35 -5.19
CA HIS A 77 10.83 -14.38 -4.48
C HIS A 77 11.12 -14.27 -2.98
N GLU A 78 10.31 -14.92 -2.15
CA GLU A 78 10.48 -14.96 -0.69
C GLU A 78 10.47 -13.56 -0.03
N VAL A 79 9.63 -12.66 -0.57
CA VAL A 79 9.44 -11.32 -0.03
C VAL A 79 8.22 -11.30 0.88
N ASP A 80 8.45 -11.25 2.20
CA ASP A 80 7.40 -11.10 3.21
C ASP A 80 7.03 -9.63 3.40
N VAL A 81 5.74 -9.33 3.36
CA VAL A 81 5.21 -7.97 3.53
C VAL A 81 5.52 -7.35 4.90
N HIS A 82 5.79 -8.17 5.93
CA HIS A 82 6.17 -7.70 7.26
C HIS A 82 7.62 -7.23 7.34
N SER A 83 8.47 -7.64 6.39
CA SER A 83 9.90 -7.33 6.39
C SER A 83 10.42 -6.74 5.07
N MET A 84 9.57 -6.57 4.05
CA MET A 84 9.99 -6.13 2.71
C MET A 84 10.71 -4.78 2.69
N SER A 85 10.44 -3.88 3.66
CA SER A 85 11.18 -2.61 3.78
C SER A 85 12.66 -2.80 4.13
N GLN A 86 13.02 -3.96 4.67
CA GLN A 86 14.38 -4.36 5.06
C GLN A 86 15.03 -5.27 4.01
N HIS A 87 14.28 -5.71 2.99
CA HIS A 87 14.81 -6.59 1.95
C HIS A 87 16.02 -5.92 1.26
N PRO A 88 17.20 -6.59 1.16
CA PRO A 88 18.45 -5.95 0.72
C PRO A 88 18.38 -5.21 -0.61
N PHE A 89 17.53 -5.70 -1.52
CA PHE A 89 17.26 -5.06 -2.80
C PHE A 89 16.27 -3.88 -2.69
N LEU A 90 15.19 -4.04 -1.92
CA LEU A 90 14.08 -3.07 -1.89
C LEU A 90 14.39 -1.87 -1.00
N ILE A 91 15.14 -2.04 0.09
CA ILE A 91 15.44 -0.99 1.07
C ILE A 91 16.07 0.27 0.43
N ARG A 92 16.80 0.09 -0.68
CA ARG A 92 17.49 1.15 -1.44
C ARG A 92 16.62 1.82 -2.50
N LEU A 93 15.40 1.32 -2.71
CA LEU A 93 14.48 1.79 -3.74
C LEU A 93 13.34 2.59 -3.14
N ARG A 94 12.76 3.47 -3.94
CA ARG A 94 11.50 4.14 -3.64
C ARG A 94 10.56 4.03 -4.83
N PHE A 95 9.29 3.79 -4.55
CA PHE A 95 8.28 3.50 -5.56
C PHE A 95 7.18 4.56 -5.58
N ASP A 96 6.72 4.87 -6.78
CA ASP A 96 5.58 5.77 -6.99
C ASP A 96 4.27 5.01 -6.81
N ARG A 97 4.27 3.70 -7.08
CA ARG A 97 3.13 2.82 -6.85
C ARG A 97 3.59 1.53 -6.16
N ILE A 98 2.94 1.17 -5.06
CA ILE A 98 3.12 -0.13 -4.41
C ILE A 98 1.76 -0.82 -4.38
N ILE A 99 1.63 -1.97 -5.05
CA ILE A 99 0.35 -2.61 -5.35
C ILE A 99 0.27 -3.95 -4.64
N TYR A 100 -0.82 -4.20 -3.93
CA TYR A 100 -1.13 -5.51 -3.36
C TYR A 100 -2.59 -5.88 -3.62
N ASN A 101 -2.80 -6.86 -4.50
CA ASN A 101 -4.13 -7.29 -4.94
C ASN A 101 -4.63 -8.48 -4.13
N PHE A 102 -5.83 -8.35 -3.58
CA PHE A 102 -6.52 -9.36 -2.79
C PHE A 102 -5.63 -10.07 -1.75
N PRO A 103 -4.95 -9.30 -0.88
CA PRO A 103 -4.18 -9.86 0.23
C PRO A 103 -5.01 -10.88 1.02
N HIS A 104 -4.38 -11.96 1.48
CA HIS A 104 -5.04 -12.99 2.29
C HIS A 104 -3.98 -13.73 3.12
N ALA A 105 -4.27 -13.96 4.40
CA ALA A 105 -3.32 -14.53 5.37
C ALA A 105 -3.21 -16.06 5.30
N GLY A 106 -3.96 -16.69 4.40
CA GLY A 106 -4.19 -18.13 4.41
C GLY A 106 -5.12 -18.54 5.56
N TYR A 107 -5.45 -19.82 5.65
CA TYR A 107 -6.31 -20.34 6.72
C TYR A 107 -5.46 -20.91 7.87
N LEU A 108 -4.98 -20.02 8.75
CA LEU A 108 -3.97 -20.35 9.75
C LEU A 108 -4.46 -21.28 10.88
N LEU A 109 -5.78 -21.39 11.10
CA LEU A 109 -6.37 -22.33 12.06
C LEU A 109 -6.88 -23.63 11.38
N GLY A 110 -6.37 -23.93 10.18
CA GLY A 110 -6.68 -25.13 9.43
C GLY A 110 -8.04 -25.08 8.70
N PRO A 111 -8.57 -26.23 8.26
CA PRO A 111 -9.67 -26.31 7.29
C PRO A 111 -11.03 -25.82 7.81
N PHE A 112 -11.17 -25.61 9.12
CA PHE A 112 -12.38 -25.04 9.73
C PHE A 112 -12.33 -23.52 9.87
N SER A 113 -11.22 -22.90 9.45
CA SER A 113 -11.09 -21.46 9.40
C SER A 113 -12.11 -20.88 8.42
N SER A 114 -12.68 -19.74 8.79
CA SER A 114 -13.67 -19.05 8.00
C SER A 114 -13.35 -17.57 8.00
N GLU A 115 -13.61 -16.90 6.90
CA GLU A 115 -13.54 -15.45 6.76
C GLU A 115 -14.40 -14.69 7.80
N ARG A 116 -15.38 -15.36 8.41
CA ARG A 116 -16.22 -14.82 9.48
C ARG A 116 -15.63 -15.00 10.88
N ASN A 117 -14.61 -15.84 11.04
CA ASN A 117 -14.01 -16.12 12.32
C ASN A 117 -13.19 -14.90 12.80
N ARG A 118 -13.38 -14.48 14.06
CA ARG A 118 -12.71 -13.30 14.62
C ARG A 118 -11.18 -13.40 14.60
N PHE A 119 -10.61 -14.58 14.86
CA PHE A 119 -9.16 -14.78 14.81
C PHE A 119 -8.64 -14.72 13.37
N GLN A 120 -9.40 -15.29 12.42
CA GLN A 120 -9.07 -15.21 11.00
C GLN A 120 -9.07 -13.74 10.52
N ILE A 121 -10.09 -12.96 10.88
CA ILE A 121 -10.15 -11.51 10.61
C ILE A 121 -8.94 -10.80 11.22
N TRP A 122 -8.55 -11.14 12.46
CA TRP A 122 -7.38 -10.56 13.09
C TRP A 122 -6.08 -10.84 12.31
N PHE A 123 -5.86 -12.07 11.84
CA PHE A 123 -4.70 -12.40 11.00
C PHE A 123 -4.69 -11.63 9.68
N HIS A 124 -5.86 -11.43 9.06
CA HIS A 124 -5.98 -10.61 7.87
C HIS A 124 -5.65 -9.14 8.12
N GLN A 125 -6.14 -8.59 9.24
CA GLN A 125 -5.82 -7.22 9.64
C GLN A 125 -4.32 -7.06 9.94
N ASP A 126 -3.69 -8.05 10.57
CA ASP A 126 -2.25 -8.04 10.82
C ASP A 126 -1.44 -8.02 9.52
N LEU A 127 -1.78 -8.89 8.56
CA LEU A 127 -1.17 -8.91 7.22
C LEU A 127 -1.26 -7.55 6.53
N ILE A 128 -2.44 -6.95 6.51
CA ILE A 128 -2.67 -5.63 5.90
C ILE A 128 -1.85 -4.55 6.62
N ARG A 129 -1.89 -4.52 7.95
CA ARG A 129 -1.14 -3.53 8.75
C ARG A 129 0.36 -3.66 8.52
N GLY A 130 0.88 -4.89 8.50
CA GLY A 130 2.28 -5.20 8.23
C GLY A 130 2.71 -4.72 6.84
N PHE A 131 1.92 -5.02 5.81
CA PHE A 131 2.12 -4.52 4.46
C PHE A 131 2.13 -3.00 4.40
N LEU A 132 1.09 -2.33 4.89
CA LEU A 132 0.95 -0.87 4.81
C LEU A 132 2.11 -0.16 5.51
N LYS A 133 2.51 -0.65 6.69
CA LYS A 133 3.66 -0.13 7.44
C LYS A 133 4.95 -0.22 6.63
N ASN A 134 5.25 -1.38 6.03
CA ASN A 134 6.47 -1.57 5.25
C ASN A 134 6.43 -0.82 3.91
N ALA A 135 5.28 -0.81 3.24
CA ALA A 135 5.07 -0.13 1.97
C ALA A 135 5.32 1.39 2.12
N ARG A 136 4.84 1.98 3.22
CA ARG A 136 5.05 3.40 3.53
C ARG A 136 6.54 3.78 3.55
N GLU A 137 7.41 2.93 4.07
CA GLU A 137 8.86 3.18 4.13
C GLU A 137 9.51 3.13 2.74
N LEU A 138 8.94 2.34 1.83
CA LEU A 138 9.39 2.19 0.44
C LEU A 138 8.73 3.19 -0.53
N LEU A 139 7.79 4.01 -0.07
CA LEU A 139 7.04 4.92 -0.92
C LEU A 139 7.82 6.22 -1.18
N THR A 140 7.74 6.77 -2.40
CA THR A 140 8.19 8.15 -2.68
C THR A 140 7.36 9.16 -1.89
N ALA A 141 7.75 10.43 -1.89
CA ALA A 141 7.02 11.48 -1.17
C ALA A 141 5.59 11.64 -1.70
N ILE A 142 5.39 11.53 -3.01
CA ILE A 142 4.10 11.67 -3.69
C ILE A 142 3.56 10.32 -4.21
N GLY A 143 4.11 9.22 -3.72
CA GLY A 143 3.71 7.88 -4.15
C GLY A 143 2.40 7.46 -3.51
N GLU A 144 1.79 6.42 -4.08
CA GLU A 144 0.53 5.83 -3.61
C GLU A 144 0.70 4.33 -3.36
N ILE A 145 0.07 3.85 -2.28
CA ILE A 145 -0.09 2.43 -1.99
C ILE A 145 -1.49 2.01 -2.43
N HIS A 146 -1.59 0.98 -3.26
CA HIS A 146 -2.83 0.51 -3.85
C HIS A 146 -3.15 -0.88 -3.28
N VAL A 147 -4.27 -0.98 -2.58
CA VAL A 147 -4.77 -2.27 -2.07
C VAL A 147 -6.10 -2.56 -2.76
N THR A 148 -6.16 -3.65 -3.52
CA THR A 148 -7.42 -4.10 -4.12
C THR A 148 -8.06 -5.14 -3.20
N HIS A 149 -9.27 -4.90 -2.71
CA HIS A 149 -9.96 -5.87 -1.88
C HIS A 149 -11.48 -5.80 -1.99
N LYS A 150 -12.13 -6.85 -1.50
CA LYS A 150 -13.58 -6.99 -1.45
C LYS A 150 -14.15 -6.02 -0.42
N THR A 151 -15.28 -5.42 -0.74
CA THR A 151 -15.91 -4.36 0.06
C THR A 151 -17.15 -4.81 0.82
N THR A 152 -17.52 -6.08 0.69
CA THR A 152 -18.71 -6.66 1.34
C THR A 152 -18.33 -7.59 2.47
N PHE A 153 -19.24 -7.75 3.44
CA PHE A 153 -19.07 -8.67 4.55
C PHE A 153 -18.79 -10.11 4.05
N PRO A 154 -17.85 -10.86 4.65
CA PRO A 154 -17.06 -10.52 5.85
C PRO A 154 -15.78 -9.70 5.60
N PHE A 155 -15.40 -9.47 4.34
CA PHE A 155 -14.16 -8.79 3.98
C PHE A 155 -14.12 -7.32 4.41
N SER A 156 -15.27 -6.66 4.49
CA SER A 156 -15.40 -5.31 5.05
C SER A 156 -14.89 -5.20 6.49
N GLU A 157 -14.93 -6.29 7.28
CA GLU A 157 -14.44 -6.31 8.67
C GLU A 157 -12.91 -6.21 8.77
N TRP A 158 -12.20 -6.31 7.64
CA TRP A 158 -10.76 -6.12 7.61
C TRP A 158 -10.37 -4.65 7.78
N LYS A 159 -11.34 -3.72 7.62
CA LYS A 159 -11.19 -2.30 8.00
C LYS A 159 -9.92 -1.64 7.44
N ILE A 160 -9.60 -1.91 6.17
CA ILE A 160 -8.33 -1.51 5.52
C ILE A 160 -8.06 0.00 5.69
N VAL A 161 -9.08 0.85 5.56
CA VAL A 161 -8.93 2.31 5.72
C VAL A 161 -8.52 2.69 7.14
N GLU A 162 -9.13 2.07 8.16
CA GLU A 162 -8.76 2.29 9.58
C GLU A 162 -7.30 1.86 9.82
N LEU A 163 -6.91 0.68 9.30
CA LEU A 163 -5.54 0.17 9.42
C LEU A 163 -4.50 1.08 8.73
N ALA A 164 -4.86 1.69 7.60
CA ALA A 164 -3.99 2.64 6.92
C ALA A 164 -3.76 3.90 7.77
N HIS A 165 -4.81 4.42 8.41
CA HIS A 165 -4.70 5.56 9.32
C HIS A 165 -3.82 5.26 10.54
N GLU A 166 -3.94 4.07 11.13
CA GLU A 166 -3.09 3.64 12.26
C GLU A 166 -1.59 3.70 11.93
N VAL A 167 -1.23 3.49 10.65
CA VAL A 167 0.16 3.52 10.18
C VAL A 167 0.50 4.83 9.45
N GLY A 168 -0.20 5.92 9.72
CA GLY A 168 0.16 7.25 9.21
C GLY A 168 -0.03 7.43 7.70
N LEU A 169 -0.97 6.69 7.11
CA LEU A 169 -1.45 6.88 5.76
C LEU A 169 -2.86 7.50 5.78
N TYR A 170 -3.29 8.07 4.66
CA TYR A 170 -4.67 8.49 4.47
C TYR A 170 -5.21 8.01 3.13
N LEU A 171 -6.52 7.77 3.07
CA LEU A 171 -7.21 7.40 1.83
C LEU A 171 -7.26 8.62 0.90
N VAL A 172 -6.65 8.48 -0.27
CA VAL A 172 -6.70 9.48 -1.35
C VAL A 172 -7.95 9.28 -2.19
N ASP A 173 -8.24 8.02 -2.52
CA ASP A 173 -9.30 7.64 -3.44
C ASP A 173 -9.68 6.16 -3.25
N GLU A 174 -10.92 5.82 -3.58
CA GLU A 174 -11.43 4.45 -3.66
C GLU A 174 -12.13 4.27 -5.00
N GLU A 175 -11.58 3.42 -5.86
CA GLU A 175 -12.12 3.18 -7.20
C GLU A 175 -12.65 1.74 -7.31
N PRO A 176 -13.88 1.52 -7.82
CA PRO A 176 -14.38 0.18 -8.08
C PRO A 176 -13.43 -0.63 -8.96
N PHE A 177 -13.14 -1.87 -8.57
CA PHE A 177 -12.24 -2.75 -9.31
C PHE A 177 -13.04 -3.65 -10.26
N SER A 178 -12.55 -3.79 -11.49
CA SER A 178 -13.08 -4.70 -12.50
C SER A 178 -11.95 -5.53 -13.12
N LEU A 179 -12.12 -6.85 -13.21
CA LEU A 179 -11.17 -7.71 -13.92
C LEU A 179 -11.04 -7.32 -15.41
N TRP A 180 -12.10 -6.78 -16.00
CA TRP A 180 -12.13 -6.36 -17.40
C TRP A 180 -11.17 -5.20 -17.69
N ASP A 181 -10.83 -4.42 -16.67
CA ASP A 181 -9.87 -3.32 -16.79
C ASP A 181 -8.43 -3.82 -16.96
N TYR A 182 -8.17 -5.10 -16.67
CA TYR A 182 -6.84 -5.71 -16.68
C TYR A 182 -6.82 -6.99 -17.55
N PRO A 183 -6.78 -6.85 -18.89
CA PRO A 183 -6.81 -8.01 -19.80
C PRO A 183 -5.70 -9.01 -19.53
N GLY A 184 -6.08 -10.28 -19.34
CA GLY A 184 -5.15 -11.38 -19.07
C GLY A 184 -4.76 -11.54 -17.59
N TYR A 185 -5.22 -10.68 -16.69
CA TYR A 185 -5.10 -10.92 -15.26
C TYR A 185 -6.05 -12.05 -14.81
N GLU A 186 -5.51 -13.03 -14.09
CA GLU A 186 -6.29 -14.06 -13.41
C GLU A 186 -6.08 -13.93 -11.89
N ASN A 187 -7.16 -13.69 -11.14
CA ASN A 187 -7.07 -13.63 -9.70
C ASN A 187 -6.92 -15.06 -9.13
N LYS A 188 -5.77 -15.37 -8.54
CA LYS A 188 -5.44 -16.70 -8.01
C LYS A 188 -5.49 -16.76 -6.50
N ARG A 189 -5.80 -17.93 -5.94
CA ARG A 189 -5.76 -18.16 -4.49
C ARG A 189 -4.32 -18.26 -4.01
N GLY A 190 -4.01 -17.66 -2.86
CA GLY A 190 -2.66 -17.73 -2.26
C GLY A 190 -2.40 -18.98 -1.42
N ASP A 191 -3.43 -19.79 -1.15
CA ASP A 191 -3.35 -20.97 -0.28
C ASP A 191 -4.36 -22.04 -0.72
N GLY A 192 -4.07 -23.30 -0.40
CA GLY A 192 -4.84 -24.48 -0.83
C GLY A 192 -4.78 -24.71 -2.34
N MET A 193 -5.94 -24.67 -3.02
CA MET A 193 -6.06 -24.84 -4.47
C MET A 193 -5.61 -23.59 -5.22
N CYS A 194 -4.31 -23.29 -5.15
CA CYS A 194 -3.72 -21.99 -5.52
C CYS A 194 -4.02 -21.58 -6.98
N ASP A 195 -3.91 -22.51 -7.93
CA ASP A 195 -4.14 -22.19 -9.35
C ASP A 195 -5.61 -21.92 -9.72
N GLN A 196 -6.54 -22.13 -8.80
CA GLN A 196 -7.95 -21.78 -9.01
C GLN A 196 -8.21 -20.32 -8.72
N THR A 197 -9.18 -19.76 -9.44
CA THR A 197 -9.68 -18.43 -9.14
C THR A 197 -10.59 -18.42 -7.92
N PHE A 198 -10.93 -17.22 -7.46
CA PHE A 198 -11.94 -17.00 -6.43
C PHE A 198 -13.00 -16.00 -6.91
N PRO A 199 -14.24 -16.06 -6.39
CA PRO A 199 -15.25 -15.05 -6.70
C PRO A 199 -14.78 -13.69 -6.20
N VAL A 200 -14.61 -12.73 -7.11
CA VAL A 200 -14.17 -11.37 -6.78
C VAL A 200 -15.29 -10.59 -6.10
N GLY A 201 -16.51 -10.62 -6.65
CA GLY A 201 -17.65 -9.89 -6.08
C GLY A 201 -17.46 -8.37 -6.11
N MET A 202 -18.18 -7.66 -5.23
CA MET A 202 -17.98 -6.21 -5.06
C MET A 202 -16.62 -5.95 -4.41
N CYS A 203 -15.77 -5.20 -5.09
CA CYS A 203 -14.42 -4.87 -4.67
C CYS A 203 -13.97 -3.51 -5.21
N SER A 204 -12.99 -2.92 -4.54
CA SER A 204 -12.41 -1.62 -4.87
C SER A 204 -10.90 -1.70 -4.76
N THR A 205 -10.21 -0.82 -5.49
CA THR A 205 -8.81 -0.46 -5.23
C THR A 205 -8.77 0.80 -4.37
N PHE A 206 -8.32 0.64 -3.14
CA PHE A 206 -8.05 1.73 -2.20
C PHE A 206 -6.66 2.31 -2.47
N LYS A 207 -6.56 3.63 -2.59
CA LYS A 207 -5.30 4.35 -2.88
C LYS A 207 -4.93 5.20 -1.67
N PHE A 208 -3.75 4.96 -1.10
CA PHE A 208 -3.28 5.60 0.13
C PHE A 208 -2.00 6.40 -0.10
N ALA A 209 -1.87 7.55 0.56
CA ALA A 209 -0.65 8.37 0.56
C ALA A 209 -0.17 8.67 1.98
N LYS A 210 1.07 9.18 2.09
CA LYS A 210 1.69 9.56 3.37
C LYS A 210 0.97 10.77 3.98
N LEU A 211 0.59 10.66 5.25
CA LEU A 211 0.11 11.82 5.99
C LEU A 211 1.29 12.77 6.27
N PHE A 212 1.35 13.90 5.58
CA PHE A 212 2.32 14.94 5.90
C PHE A 212 1.84 15.70 7.14
N HIS A 213 2.46 15.44 8.29
CA HIS A 213 2.38 16.40 9.39
C HIS A 213 3.14 17.65 8.96
N HIS A 214 2.43 18.68 8.53
CA HIS A 214 3.01 20.02 8.52
C HIS A 214 3.42 20.33 9.96
N SER A 215 4.72 20.36 10.23
CA SER A 215 5.26 21.08 11.38
C SER A 215 4.74 22.51 11.22
N SER A 216 3.71 22.88 11.98
CA SER A 216 3.30 24.29 12.02
C SER A 216 4.53 25.09 12.43
N PRO A 217 4.95 26.13 11.67
CA PRO A 217 6.00 27.01 12.15
C PRO A 217 5.48 27.59 13.46
N SER A 218 6.22 27.42 14.55
CA SER A 218 5.95 28.13 15.79
C SER A 218 5.78 29.61 15.44
N CYS A 219 4.57 30.13 15.61
CA CYS A 219 4.24 31.52 15.32
C CYS A 219 5.26 32.41 16.03
N PHE A 220 6.10 33.11 15.26
CA PHE A 220 6.95 34.18 15.77
C PHE A 220 6.04 35.18 16.47
N HIS A 221 6.24 35.35 17.78
CA HIS A 221 5.56 36.38 18.55
C HIS A 221 6.07 37.73 18.03
N LEU A 222 5.25 38.43 17.25
CA LEU A 222 5.49 39.81 16.88
C LEU A 222 5.53 40.63 18.17
N GLY A 223 6.73 41.07 18.56
CA GLY A 223 6.91 42.02 19.63
C GLY A 223 6.15 43.30 19.30
N ILE A 224 5.08 43.54 20.05
CA ILE A 224 4.39 44.83 20.05
C ILE A 224 5.35 45.84 20.67
N THR A 225 5.86 46.74 19.84
CA THR A 225 6.55 47.95 20.25
C THR A 225 5.52 48.92 20.83
N ALA A 226 5.49 49.05 22.16
CA ALA A 226 4.76 50.12 22.83
C ALA A 226 5.73 51.28 23.11
N SER A 227 5.54 52.38 22.39
CA SER A 227 6.03 53.70 22.77
C SER A 227 5.13 54.26 23.87
N GLY A 228 5.71 54.66 25.01
CA GLY A 228 5.05 55.53 25.99
C GLY A 228 5.19 57.01 25.59
N PRO A 229 4.87 57.97 26.48
CA PRO A 229 4.34 57.86 27.85
C PRO A 229 3.06 58.72 28.09
N TRP A 230 2.51 58.72 29.31
CA TRP A 230 2.13 59.90 30.13
C TRP A 230 1.09 59.54 31.21
N SER A 231 1.44 59.85 32.48
CA SER A 231 0.61 60.10 33.70
C SER A 231 -0.41 59.03 34.13
N GLY A 232 -0.60 58.63 35.39
CA GLY A 232 -0.19 59.10 36.71
C GLY A 232 -1.20 58.53 37.74
N TYR A 233 -0.74 58.22 38.95
CA TYR A 233 -1.49 57.95 40.19
C TYR A 233 -2.20 56.59 40.45
N SER A 234 -1.52 55.82 41.33
CA SER A 234 -1.96 55.19 42.61
C SER A 234 -3.19 54.27 42.69
N GLY A 235 -2.98 53.03 43.17
CA GLY A 235 -4.02 52.27 43.89
C GLY A 235 -3.92 50.74 43.92
N ILE A 236 -3.03 50.21 44.77
CA ILE A 236 -3.11 48.99 45.63
C ILE A 236 -3.88 47.70 45.21
N ASN A 237 -3.18 46.58 45.40
CA ASN A 237 -3.58 45.18 45.71
C ASN A 237 -3.39 44.13 44.58
N GLY A 238 -2.38 43.28 44.77
CA GLY A 238 -2.37 41.90 44.25
C GLY A 238 -2.59 40.91 45.41
N PRO A 239 -2.32 39.60 45.24
CA PRO A 239 -2.40 38.77 44.04
C PRO A 239 -3.34 37.56 44.27
N HIS A 240 -3.66 36.77 43.23
CA HIS A 240 -3.41 35.31 43.23
C HIS A 240 -3.95 34.62 41.97
N MET A 241 -3.06 33.82 41.37
CA MET A 241 -3.27 32.79 40.37
C MET A 241 -4.23 31.71 40.88
N GLU A 242 -5.04 31.14 39.98
CA GLU A 242 -5.16 29.68 39.78
C GLU A 242 -5.98 29.34 38.51
N ARG A 243 -5.33 28.66 37.58
CA ARG A 243 -5.85 27.59 36.69
C ARG A 243 -4.77 26.49 36.71
N PRO A 244 -4.97 25.25 36.23
CA PRO A 244 -6.14 24.65 35.56
C PRO A 244 -6.48 23.23 36.10
N PHE A 245 -7.47 22.54 35.51
CA PHE A 245 -7.35 21.16 34.99
C PHE A 245 -8.62 20.83 34.17
N CYS A 246 -8.45 20.59 32.87
CA CYS A 246 -9.43 19.92 32.01
C CYS A 246 -8.85 18.57 31.60
N ILE A 247 -9.71 17.57 31.65
CA ILE A 247 -9.57 16.20 31.13
C ILE A 247 -9.82 16.18 29.63
#